data_AF-A0A2N2MXG3-F1
#
_entry.id   AF-A0A2N2MXG3-F1
#
_cell.length_a   1.000
_cell.length_b   1.000
_cell.length_c   1.000
_cell.angle_alpha   90.00
_cell.angle_beta   90.00
_cell.angle_gamma   90.00
#
_symmetry.space_group_name_H-M   'P 1'
#
loop_
_entity.id
_entity.type
_entity.pdbx_description
1 polymer ?
#
loop_
_entity_poly.entity_id
_entity_poly.type
_entity_poly.pdbx_seq_one_letter_code
_entity_poly.pdbx_strand_id
1 'polypeptide(L)' 'MSGLSLILILYTGARPKADKKAPHLFPDDTGLLEWNAAIRATMSFVDLAEFMTKRSLFQVAVKRWVEETKGM' A
#
# COMPACT_ATOMS: atom_id res chain seq x y z
N MET A 1 24.83 9.38 -4.53
CA MET A 1 23.70 10.24 -4.94
C MET A 1 22.49 9.81 -4.15
N SER A 2 21.98 10.64 -3.24
CA SER A 2 20.71 10.39 -2.56
C SER A 2 19.58 10.92 -3.43
N GLY A 3 19.04 10.07 -4.30
CA GLY A 3 17.78 10.34 -5.00
C GLY A 3 16.63 10.46 -4.01
N LEU A 4 15.63 11.29 -4.33
CA LEU A 4 14.40 11.38 -3.54
C LEU A 4 13.61 10.09 -3.75
N SER A 5 13.43 9.31 -2.68
CA SER A 5 12.54 8.15 -2.67
C SER A 5 11.08 8.59 -2.57
N LEU A 6 10.18 7.84 -3.22
CA LEU A 6 8.75 8.03 -3.10
C LEU A 6 8.18 6.94 -2.20
N ILE A 7 7.51 7.35 -1.13
CA ILE A 7 6.86 6.44 -0.18
C ILE A 7 5.39 6.83 -0.09
N LEU A 8 4.52 5.85 -0.29
CA LEU A 8 3.08 6.01 -0.13
C LEU A 8 2.59 5.12 1.01
N ILE A 9 1.80 5.70 1.90
CA ILE A 9 1.21 5.00 3.05
C ILE A 9 -0.28 4.87 2.81
N LEU A 10 -0.76 3.63 2.77
CA LEU A 10 -2.18 3.28 2.73
C LEU A 10 -2.65 2.96 4.15
N TYR A 11 -3.62 3.71 4.66
CA TYR A 11 -4.13 3.55 6.02
C TYR A 11 -5.61 3.90 6.10
N THR A 12 -6.41 3.03 6.71
CA THR A 12 -7.88 3.21 6.81
C THR A 12 -8.32 4.19 7.90
N GLY A 13 -7.40 4.67 8.75
CA GLY A 13 -7.73 5.64 9.80
C GLY A 13 -8.61 5.10 10.93
N ALA A 14 -8.95 3.80 10.93
CA ALA A 14 -9.84 3.21 11.92
C ALA A 14 -9.23 3.28 13.35
N ARG A 15 -10.07 3.69 14.33
CA ARG A 15 -9.69 3.90 15.74
C ARG A 15 -9.24 2.64 16.51
N PRO A 16 -9.64 1.39 16.18
CA PRO A 16 -9.11 0.24 16.88
C PRO A 16 -7.60 0.15 16.72
N LYS A 17 -6.92 -0.21 17.80
CA LYS A 17 -5.47 -0.44 17.78
C LYS A 17 -5.18 -1.51 16.74
N ALA A 18 -4.37 -1.18 15.73
CA ALA A 18 -4.09 -2.10 14.62
C ALA A 18 -3.54 -3.43 15.17
N ASP A 19 -4.26 -4.52 14.91
CA ASP A 19 -3.82 -5.86 15.26
C ASP A 19 -2.79 -6.33 14.23
N LYS A 20 -1.57 -6.63 14.71
CA LYS A 20 -0.47 -7.12 13.88
C LYS A 20 -0.59 -8.61 13.55
N LYS A 21 -1.47 -9.34 14.25
CA LYS A 21 -1.72 -10.78 14.02
C LYS A 21 -2.96 -11.02 13.18
N ALA A 22 -3.79 -10.01 12.97
CA ALA A 22 -4.93 -10.10 12.08
C ALA A 22 -4.45 -10.30 10.62
N PRO A 23 -5.21 -11.06 9.81
CA PRO A 23 -4.91 -11.19 8.39
C PRO A 23 -4.93 -9.81 7.73
N HIS A 24 -4.10 -9.66 6.69
CA HIS A 24 -4.14 -8.47 5.84
C HIS A 24 -5.55 -8.31 5.24
N LEU A 25 -5.95 -7.06 4.96
CA LEU A 25 -7.27 -6.77 4.37
C LEU A 25 -7.56 -7.60 3.12
N PHE A 26 -6.54 -7.84 2.29
CA PHE A 26 -6.63 -8.65 1.08
C PHE A 26 -5.24 -9.19 0.69
N PRO A 27 -5.15 -10.28 -0.10
CA PRO A 27 -3.89 -10.74 -0.67
C PRO A 27 -3.35 -9.73 -1.69
N ASP A 28 -2.03 -9.51 -1.68
CA ASP A 28 -1.38 -8.60 -2.64
C ASP A 28 -0.85 -9.37 -3.85
N ASP A 29 -1.52 -9.21 -4.99
CA ASP A 29 -1.09 -9.78 -6.27
C ASP A 29 -0.14 -8.84 -7.05
N THR A 30 0.09 -7.62 -6.55
CA THR A 30 0.95 -6.62 -7.22
C THR A 30 2.40 -6.69 -6.78
N GLY A 31 2.67 -7.27 -5.61
CA GLY A 31 3.98 -7.29 -4.96
C GLY A 31 4.48 -5.90 -4.53
N LEU A 32 3.60 -4.90 -4.50
CA LEU A 32 3.93 -3.53 -4.11
C LEU A 32 3.63 -3.24 -2.64
N LEU A 33 2.77 -4.03 -1.99
CA LEU A 33 2.30 -3.76 -0.64
C LEU A 33 3.20 -4.42 0.40
N GLU A 34 3.90 -3.59 1.17
CA GLU A 34 4.49 -4.00 2.43
C GLU A 34 3.48 -3.76 3.57
N TRP A 35 2.92 -4.86 4.09
CA TRP A 35 1.94 -4.79 5.18
C TRP A 35 2.63 -4.55 6.53
N ASN A 36 2.27 -3.44 7.16
CA ASN A 36 2.78 -3.05 8.48
C ASN A 36 1.82 -3.43 9.62
N ALA A 37 0.55 -3.61 9.28
CA ALA A 37 -0.53 -4.17 10.07
C ALA A 37 -1.70 -4.52 9.14
N ALA A 38 -2.73 -5.21 9.65
CA ALA A 38 -3.90 -5.59 8.83
C ALA A 38 -4.52 -4.43 8.04
N ILE A 39 -4.57 -3.24 8.62
CA ILE A 39 -5.20 -2.02 8.05
C ILE A 39 -4.19 -0.98 7.55
N ARG A 40 -2.92 -1.35 7.39
CA ARG A 40 -1.85 -0.42 6.98
C ARG A 40 -0.82 -1.10 6.08
N ALA A 41 -0.62 -0.54 4.89
CA ALA A 41 0.42 -0.95 3.96
C ALA A 41 1.27 0.24 3.50
N THR A 42 2.50 -0.04 3.08
CA THR A 42 3.42 0.93 2.49
C THR A 42 3.81 0.45 1.10
N MET A 43 3.95 1.39 0.16
CA MET A 43 4.63 1.17 -1.12
C MET A 43 5.83 2.09 -1.19
N SER A 44 6.98 1.56 -1.59
CA SER A 44 8.24 2.29 -1.67
C SER A 44 8.82 2.18 -3.07
N PHE A 45 9.27 3.32 -3.61
CA PHE A 45 9.97 3.43 -4.88
C PHE A 45 11.26 4.23 -4.67
N VAL A 46 12.36 3.74 -5.23
CA VAL A 46 13.69 4.34 -5.16
C VAL A 46 13.72 5.72 -5.80
N ASP A 47 13.00 5.89 -6.91
CA ASP A 47 12.87 7.15 -7.63
C ASP A 47 11.61 7.20 -8.50
N LEU A 48 11.43 8.32 -9.21
CA LEU A 48 10.31 8.52 -10.12
C LEU A 48 10.35 7.56 -11.32
N ALA A 49 11.54 7.17 -11.78
CA ALA A 49 11.66 6.27 -12.92
C ALA A 49 11.11 4.88 -12.58
N GLU A 50 11.44 4.35 -11.40
CA GLU A 50 10.88 3.10 -10.89
C GLU A 50 9.36 3.19 -10.69
N PHE A 51 8.87 4.32 -10.13
CA PHE A 51 7.42 4.53 -10.03
C PHE A 51 6.75 4.46 -11.40
N MET A 52 7.34 5.09 -12.42
CA MET A 52 6.78 5.13 -13.76
C MET A 52 6.76 3.75 -14.42
N THR A 53 7.75 2.89 -14.20
CA THR A 53 7.74 1.50 -14.71
C THR A 53 6.70 0.62 -14.01
N LYS A 54 6.39 0.89 -12.74
CA LYS A 54 5.40 0.16 -11.92
C LYS A 54 4.00 0.79 -11.90
N ARG A 55 3.78 1.86 -12.68
CA ARG A 55 2.54 2.67 -12.62
C ARG A 55 1.25 1.87 -12.79
N SER A 56 1.22 0.85 -13.66
CA SER A 56 0.04 0.00 -13.87
C SER A 56 -0.26 -0.85 -12.63
N LEU A 57 0.76 -1.48 -12.04
CA LEU A 57 0.64 -2.24 -10.80
C LEU A 57 0.19 -1.34 -9.64
N PHE A 58 0.74 -0.12 -9.56
CA PHE A 58 0.31 0.88 -8.59
C PHE A 58 -1.20 1.19 -8.72
N GLN A 59 -1.70 1.40 -9.95
CA GLN A 59 -3.12 1.65 -10.18
C GLN A 59 -3.99 0.47 -9.74
N VAL A 60 -3.54 -0.76 -9.97
CA VAL A 60 -4.24 -1.98 -9.50
C VAL A 60 -4.29 -2.00 -7.97
N ALA A 61 -3.15 -1.79 -7.30
CA ALA A 61 -3.06 -1.78 -5.84
C ALA A 61 -3.97 -0.72 -5.20
N VAL A 62 -3.97 0.51 -5.74
CA VAL A 62 -4.82 1.60 -5.24
C VAL A 62 -6.29 1.33 -5.49
N LYS A 63 -6.68 0.84 -6.67
CA LYS A 63 -8.08 0.49 -6.95
C LYS A 63 -8.58 -0.57 -5.98
N ARG A 64 -7.78 -1.64 -5.79
CA ARG A 64 -8.11 -2.72 -4.86
C ARG A 64 -8.26 -2.20 -3.43
N TRP A 65 -7.34 -1.34 -2.99
CA TRP A 65 -7.46 -0.70 -1.67
C TRP A 65 -8.76 0.08 -1.52
N VAL A 66 -9.11 0.92 -2.49
CA VAL A 66 -10.36 1.70 -2.46
C VAL A 66 -11.59 0.80 -2.44
N GLU A 67 -11.61 -0.29 -3.21
CA GLU A 67 -12.71 -1.25 -3.24
C GLU A 67 -12.91 -1.94 -1.89
N GLU A 68 -11.83 -2.47 -1.30
CA GLU A 68 -11.87 -3.24 -0.05
C GLU A 68 -12.12 -2.36 1.18
N THR A 69 -11.83 -1.07 1.09
CA THR A 69 -12.06 -0.10 2.18
C THR A 69 -13.33 0.72 2.00
N LYS A 70 -14.09 0.49 0.93
CA LYS A 70 -15.31 1.24 0.63
C LYS A 70 -16.37 0.98 1.70
N GLY A 71 -16.76 2.03 2.42
CA GLY A 71 -17.83 1.96 3.43
C GLY A 71 -17.39 1.40 4.79
N MET A 72 -16.08 1.26 5.01
CA MET A 72 -15.49 1.09 6.34
C MET A 72 -15.52 2.39 7.16
#